data_AF-A0A661JSN1-F1
#
_entry.id   AF-A0A661JSN1-F1
#
_cell.length_a   1.000
_cell.length_b   1.000
_cell.length_c   1.000
_cell.angle_alpha   90.00
_cell.angle_beta   90.00
_cell.angle_gamma   90.00
#
_symmetry.space_group_name_H-M   'P 1'
#
loop_
_entity.id
_entity.type
_entity.pdbx_description
1 polymer ?
#
loop_
_entity_poly.entity_id
_entity_poly.type
_entity_poly.pdbx_seq_one_letter_code
_entity_poly.pdbx_strand_id
1 'polypeptide(L)' 'MLESKTKSIEAIEVREYAPGEIIVKEGTSNEFFYVILQGEVPIDQLDKYIRILKDRDVFGLGFYYRICPYSTTAKALQPS' A
#
# COMPACT_ATOMS: atom_id res chain seq x y z
N MET A 1 23.41 12.35 -14.09
CA MET A 1 23.61 11.68 -12.79
C MET A 1 22.36 11.96 -11.98
N LEU A 2 21.40 11.04 -11.94
CA LEU A 2 20.26 11.18 -11.04
C LEU A 2 20.77 10.91 -9.63
N GLU A 3 20.64 11.88 -8.75
CA GLU A 3 20.99 11.73 -7.34
C GLU A 3 20.16 10.58 -6.74
N SER A 4 20.83 9.62 -6.11
CA SER A 4 20.20 8.58 -5.31
C SER A 4 19.59 9.26 -4.07
N LYS A 5 18.30 9.62 -4.14
CA LYS A 5 17.56 10.10 -2.98
C LYS A 5 17.36 8.93 -2.01
N THR A 6 18.27 8.77 -1.06
CA THR A 6 18.10 7.83 0.05
C THR A 6 17.03 8.37 0.99
N LYS A 7 15.82 7.80 0.93
CA LYS A 7 14.73 8.12 1.86
C LYS A 7 14.79 7.12 3.03
N SER A 8 15.17 7.61 4.20
CA SER A 8 15.22 6.83 5.45
C SER A 8 13.81 6.43 5.88
N ILE A 9 13.67 5.23 6.47
CA ILE A 9 12.42 4.81 7.13
C ILE A 9 12.51 5.28 8.57
N GLU A 10 11.79 6.35 8.90
CA GLU A 10 11.94 7.03 10.20
C GLU A 10 10.90 6.59 11.24
N ALA A 11 9.85 5.87 10.85
CA ALA A 11 8.87 5.32 11.79
C ALA A 11 8.15 4.08 11.23
N ILE A 12 7.88 3.09 12.09
CA ILE A 12 7.06 1.92 11.81
C ILE A 12 5.83 2.00 12.73
N GLU A 13 4.63 1.97 12.16
CA GLU A 13 3.36 1.85 12.89
C GLU A 13 2.70 0.53 12.50
N VAL A 14 2.19 -0.21 13.50
CA VAL A 14 1.32 -1.37 13.26
C VAL A 14 -0.11 -0.90 13.40
N ARG A 15 -0.94 -1.16 12.38
CA ARG A 15 -2.35 -0.77 12.35
C ARG A 15 -3.22 -1.93 11.87
N GLU A 16 -4.36 -2.10 12.51
CA GLU A 16 -5.43 -3.02 12.11
C GLU A 16 -6.47 -2.26 11.28
N TYR A 17 -7.04 -2.94 10.28
CA TYR A 17 -8.07 -2.39 9.40
C TYR A 17 -9.30 -3.30 9.39
N ALA A 18 -10.48 -2.69 9.46
CA ALA A 18 -11.74 -3.44 9.39
C ALA A 18 -11.98 -3.96 7.96
N PRO A 19 -12.75 -5.05 7.79
CA PRO A 19 -13.17 -5.50 6.46
C PRO A 19 -13.84 -4.37 5.66
N GLY A 20 -13.36 -4.15 4.44
CA GLY A 20 -13.86 -3.12 3.55
C GLY A 20 -13.21 -1.73 3.73
N GLU A 21 -12.40 -1.55 4.76
CA GLU A 21 -11.69 -0.29 5.02
C GLU A 21 -10.62 -0.02 3.96
N ILE A 22 -10.50 1.25 3.54
CA ILE A 22 -9.51 1.67 2.55
C ILE A 22 -8.18 1.92 3.26
N ILE A 23 -7.15 1.13 2.92
CA ILE A 23 -5.79 1.30 3.44
C ILE A 23 -5.06 2.40 2.64
N VAL A 24 -5.18 2.35 1.31
CA VAL A 24 -4.72 3.43 0.42
C VAL A 24 -5.75 3.67 -0.67
N LYS A 25 -5.89 4.93 -1.10
CA LYS A 25 -6.79 5.31 -2.19
C LYS A 25 -6.00 5.81 -3.39
N GLU A 26 -6.38 5.38 -4.58
CA GLU A 26 -5.82 5.89 -5.82
C GLU A 26 -5.90 7.43 -5.88
N GLY A 27 -4.82 8.08 -6.30
CA GLY A 27 -4.69 9.53 -6.39
C GLY A 27 -4.32 10.24 -5.09
N THR A 28 -4.20 9.55 -3.95
CA THR A 28 -3.79 10.15 -2.66
C THR A 28 -2.28 10.16 -2.44
N SER A 29 -1.80 11.01 -1.52
CA SER A 29 -0.38 11.16 -1.19
C SER A 29 0.23 9.85 -0.71
N ASN A 30 1.49 9.62 -1.08
CA ASN A 30 2.24 8.37 -0.85
C ASN A 30 3.17 8.47 0.36
N GLU A 31 2.60 8.77 1.52
CA GLU A 31 3.35 9.03 2.75
C GLU A 31 3.94 7.75 3.36
N PHE A 32 3.30 6.61 3.11
CA PHE A 32 3.68 5.32 3.69
C PHE A 32 3.85 4.23 2.62
N PHE A 33 4.50 3.14 3.00
CA PHE A 33 4.36 1.86 2.32
C PHE A 33 3.99 0.82 3.37
N TYR A 34 3.46 -0.31 2.92
CA TYR A 34 2.83 -1.26 3.82
C TYR A 34 3.40 -2.65 3.61
N VAL A 35 3.59 -3.35 4.72
CA VAL A 35 3.87 -4.78 4.78
C VAL A 35 2.66 -5.45 5.42
N ILE A 36 2.09 -6.45 4.76
CA ILE A 36 0.92 -7.17 5.30
C ILE A 36 1.42 -8.17 6.34
N LEU A 37 1.08 -7.94 7.60
CA LEU A 37 1.41 -8.88 8.68
C LEU A 37 0.46 -10.08 8.68
N GLN A 38 -0.83 -9.83 8.46
CA GLN A 38 -1.88 -10.85 8.40
C GLN A 38 -3.08 -10.34 7.59
N GLY A 39 -3.67 -11.23 6.79
CA GLY A 39 -4.93 -11.01 6.08
C GLY A 39 -4.77 -10.84 4.58
N GLU A 40 -5.85 -10.42 3.91
CA GLU A 40 -5.88 -10.26 2.46
C GLU A 40 -6.16 -8.81 2.07
N VAL A 41 -5.50 -8.34 1.01
CA VAL A 41 -5.64 -6.96 0.55
C VAL A 41 -5.87 -6.95 -0.96
N PRO A 42 -7.13 -6.90 -1.43
CA PRO A 42 -7.44 -6.64 -2.83
C PRO A 42 -6.88 -5.31 -3.31
N ILE A 43 -6.33 -5.33 -4.52
CA ILE A 43 -5.77 -4.15 -5.20
C ILE A 43 -6.58 -3.89 -6.45
N ASP A 44 -7.12 -2.67 -6.53
CA ASP A 44 -7.89 -2.18 -7.66
C ASP A 44 -7.17 -0.98 -8.32
N GLN A 45 -7.37 -0.80 -9.62
CA GLN A 45 -6.97 0.41 -10.35
C GLN A 45 -8.08 0.80 -11.32
N LEU A 46 -8.50 2.06 -11.30
CA LEU A 46 -9.60 2.53 -12.16
C LEU A 46 -10.83 1.60 -12.07
N ASP A 47 -11.19 1.23 -10.83
CA ASP A 47 -12.30 0.33 -10.49
C ASP A 47 -12.19 -1.09 -11.08
N LYS A 48 -11.00 -1.50 -11.50
CA LYS A 48 -10.71 -2.86 -11.97
C LYS A 48 -9.83 -3.61 -10.99
N TYR A 49 -10.29 -4.79 -10.60
CA TYR A 49 -9.51 -5.73 -9.81
C TYR A 49 -8.24 -6.16 -10.55
N ILE A 50 -7.10 -6.07 -9.86
CA ILE A 50 -5.79 -6.51 -10.38
C ILE A 50 -5.41 -7.85 -9.75
N ARG A 51 -5.37 -7.90 -8.41
CA ARG A 51 -4.88 -9.04 -7.63
C ARG A 51 -5.25 -8.89 -6.16
N ILE A 52 -5.02 -9.95 -5.40
CA ILE A 52 -5.04 -9.95 -3.95
C ILE A 52 -3.62 -10.12 -3.43
N LEU A 53 -3.27 -9.33 -2.42
CA LEU A 53 -2.05 -9.46 -1.64
C LEU A 53 -2.33 -10.21 -0.35
N LYS A 54 -1.34 -10.95 0.16
CA LYS A 54 -1.47 -11.73 1.39
C LYS A 54 -0.31 -11.45 2.34
N ASP A 55 -0.29 -12.15 3.46
CA ASP A 55 0.78 -12.13 4.45
C ASP A 55 2.17 -12.07 3.79
N ARG A 56 3.00 -11.15 4.28
CA ARG A 56 4.38 -10.85 3.82
C ARG A 56 4.49 -10.12 2.48
N ASP A 57 3.39 -9.90 1.75
CA ASP A 57 3.44 -9.01 0.59
C ASP A 57 3.66 -7.56 1.01
N VAL A 58 4.31 -6.80 0.12
CA VAL A 58 4.61 -5.38 0.29
C VAL A 58 3.92 -4.58 -0.83
N PHE A 59 3.27 -3.49 -0.47
CA PHE A 59 2.70 -2.55 -1.44
C PHE A 59 2.98 -1.09 -1.06
N GLY A 60 2.79 -0.18 -2.01
CA GLY A 60 3.09 1.24 -1.81
C GLY A 60 4.57 1.61 -2.00
N LEU A 61 5.51 0.66 -1.89
CA LEU A 61 6.96 0.92 -1.88
C LEU A 61 7.47 1.68 -3.10
N GLY A 62 7.05 1.27 -4.30
CA GLY A 62 7.45 1.94 -5.55
C GLY A 62 6.96 3.38 -5.63
N PHE A 63 5.76 3.66 -5.11
CA PHE A 63 5.21 5.02 -5.04
C PHE A 63 5.99 5.84 -4.01
N TYR A 64 6.19 5.29 -2.81
CA TYR A 64 6.95 5.93 -1.72
C TYR A 64 8.32 6.45 -2.15
N TYR A 65 9.11 5.64 -2.89
CA TYR A 65 10.43 6.05 -3.40
C TYR A 65 10.36 7.06 -4.55
N ARG A 66 9.38 6.94 -5.44
CA ARG A 66 9.22 7.86 -6.58
C ARG A 66 8.60 9.20 -6.19
N ILE A 67 8.05 9.32 -4.98
CA ILE A 67 7.39 10.54 -4.51
C ILE A 67 6.23 10.89 -5.46
N CYS A 68 5.36 9.92 -5.74
CA CYS A 68 4.18 10.10 -6.57
C CYS A 68 2.94 9.48 -5.91
N PRO A 69 1.72 9.99 -6.18
CA PRO A 69 0.49 9.44 -5.64
C PRO A 69 0.34 7.95 -5.91
N TYR A 70 -0.41 7.24 -5.04
CA TYR A 70 -0.77 5.86 -5.34
C TYR A 70 -1.56 5.78 -6.64
N SER A 71 -1.21 4.83 -7.52
CA SER A 71 -1.99 4.57 -8.74
C SER A 71 -2.99 3.42 -8.58
N THR A 72 -3.16 2.91 -7.36
CA THR A 72 -4.03 1.78 -7.03
C THR A 72 -4.72 2.05 -5.70
N THR A 73 -5.92 1.51 -5.53
CA THR A 73 -6.63 1.45 -4.25
C THR A 73 -6.36 0.10 -3.59
N ALA A 74 -6.05 0.09 -2.30
CA ALA A 74 -5.94 -1.12 -1.50
C ALA A 74 -7.00 -1.12 -0.41
N LYS A 75 -7.71 -2.23 -0.27
CA LYS A 75 -8.79 -2.39 0.70
C LYS A 75 -8.51 -3.60 1.58
N ALA A 76 -8.80 -3.50 2.87
CA ALA A 76 -8.68 -4.64 3.76
C ALA A 76 -9.80 -5.65 3.49
N LEU A 77 -9.41 -6.92 3.35
CA LEU A 77 -10.30 -8.06 3.37
C LEU A 77 -9.83 -8.97 4.50
N GLN A 78 -10.70 -9.27 5.47
CA GLN A 78 -10.38 -10.34 6.40
C GLN A 78 -10.50 -11.69 5.69
N PRO A 79 -9.57 -12.63 5.96
CA PRO A 79 -9.70 -13.97 5.43
C PRO A 79 -11.01 -14.59 5.94
N SER A 80 -11.67 -15.37 5.10
CA SER A 80 -12.79 -16.23 5.49
C SER A 80 -12.37 -17.31 6.46
#